data_AF-A0A0R1UL95-F1
#
_entry.id   AF-A0A0R1UL95-F1
#
_cell.length_a   1.000
_cell.length_b   1.000
_cell.length_c   1.000
_cell.angle_alpha   90.00
_cell.angle_beta   90.00
_cell.angle_gamma   90.00
#
_symmetry.space_group_name_H-M   'P 1'
#
loop_
_entity.id
_entity.type
_entity.pdbx_description
1 polymer ?
#
loop_
_entity_poly.entity_id
_entity_poly.type
_entity_poly.pdbx_seq_one_letter_code
_entity_poly.pdbx_strand_id
1 'polypeptide(L)'
;MSEAQKRPGTLDIIEEITRKDGSTYYEIGNMVHNGRSELAAERGFIQQVRILKLNIPHSQNVIKYENYINEHYYVQPEAMDHFEEWEKPAEMADLVAAILKENHVG
;
A
#
# COMPACT_ATOMS: atom_id res chain seq x y z
N MET A 1 -1.33 16.96 -20.59
CA MET A 1 -1.78 17.47 -19.28
C MET A 1 -1.04 16.65 -18.24
N SER A 2 -0.31 17.26 -17.31
CA SER A 2 0.31 16.52 -16.21
C SER A 2 -0.81 15.85 -15.41
N GLU A 3 -0.70 14.55 -15.12
CA GLU A 3 -1.51 13.97 -14.04
C GLU A 3 -1.24 14.82 -12.79
N ALA A 4 -2.26 15.51 -12.29
CA ALA A 4 -2.14 16.25 -11.04
C ALA A 4 -1.75 15.24 -9.95
N GLN A 5 -0.74 15.57 -9.14
CA GLN A 5 -0.26 14.72 -8.06
C GLN A 5 -1.39 14.46 -7.06
N LYS A 6 -2.07 13.32 -7.22
CA LYS A 6 -3.23 12.91 -6.42
C LYS A 6 -2.74 12.17 -5.19
N ARG A 7 -3.27 12.51 -4.01
CA ARG A 7 -3.00 11.74 -2.79
C ARG A 7 -3.64 10.34 -2.85
N PRO A 8 -3.08 9.32 -2.19
CA PRO A 8 -3.64 7.96 -2.19
C PRO A 8 -5.12 7.88 -1.80
N GLY A 9 -5.56 8.67 -0.84
CA GLY A 9 -6.95 8.74 -0.36
C GLY A 9 -7.24 7.73 0.74
N THR A 10 -8.51 7.30 0.83
CA THR A 10 -8.97 6.35 1.85
C THR A 10 -8.39 4.96 1.63
N LEU A 11 -7.90 4.36 2.70
CA LEU A 11 -7.33 3.02 2.74
C LEU A 11 -8.33 2.03 3.34
N ASP A 12 -8.52 0.91 2.66
CA ASP A 12 -9.59 -0.06 2.94
C ASP A 12 -9.22 -1.51 2.60
N ILE A 13 -7.97 -1.78 2.21
CA ILE A 13 -7.50 -3.14 1.91
C ILE A 13 -6.22 -3.47 2.65
N ILE A 14 -5.99 -4.77 2.84
CA ILE A 14 -4.68 -5.33 3.21
C ILE A 14 -4.20 -6.16 2.04
N GLU A 15 -2.96 -5.94 1.62
CA GLU A 15 -2.31 -6.70 0.57
C GLU A 15 -0.91 -7.17 1.00
N GLU A 16 -0.45 -8.21 0.33
CA GLU A 16 0.93 -8.70 0.45
C GLU A 16 1.64 -8.50 -0.88
N ILE A 17 2.80 -7.85 -0.83
CA ILE A 17 3.63 -7.55 -1.98
C ILE A 17 4.91 -8.38 -1.89
N THR A 18 5.25 -9.07 -2.98
CA THR A 18 6.51 -9.81 -3.11
C THR A 18 7.49 -9.00 -3.94
N ARG A 19 8.61 -8.60 -3.33
CA ARG A 19 9.70 -7.86 -4.00
C ARG A 19 10.42 -8.72 -5.03
N LYS A 20 11.23 -8.09 -5.88
CA LYS A 20 12.07 -8.80 -6.87
C LYS A 20 12.99 -9.84 -6.25
N ASP A 21 13.49 -9.59 -5.04
CA ASP A 21 14.38 -10.51 -4.31
C ASP A 21 13.64 -11.67 -3.63
N GLY A 22 12.30 -11.72 -3.75
CA GLY A 22 11.44 -12.75 -3.17
C GLY A 22 11.03 -12.48 -1.72
N SER A 23 11.52 -11.41 -1.09
CA SER A 23 11.02 -10.99 0.22
C SER A 23 9.58 -10.45 0.11
N THR A 24 8.79 -10.63 1.16
CA THR A 24 7.41 -10.15 1.21
C THR A 24 7.22 -9.09 2.28
N TYR A 25 6.21 -8.25 2.11
CA TYR A 25 5.73 -7.35 3.14
C TYR A 25 4.22 -7.10 2.99
N TYR A 26 3.59 -6.69 4.08
CA TYR A 26 2.18 -6.28 4.08
C TYR A 26 2.05 -4.77 3.91
N GLU A 27 1.02 -4.37 3.16
CA GLU A 27 0.65 -2.98 2.96
C GLU A 27 -0.83 -2.77 3.28
N ILE A 28 -1.15 -1.60 3.82
CA ILE A 28 -2.53 -1.13 3.99
C ILE A 28 -2.77 -0.14 2.86
N GLY A 29 -3.54 -0.56 1.86
CA GLY A 29 -3.71 0.17 0.61
C GLY A 29 -5.15 0.55 0.34
N ASN A 30 -5.43 0.84 -0.92
CA ASN A 30 -6.76 0.83 -1.51
C ASN A 30 -6.71 0.24 -2.92
N MET A 31 -7.86 0.13 -3.57
CA MET A 31 -7.93 -0.44 -4.92
C MET A 31 -7.06 0.29 -5.96
N VAL A 32 -6.80 1.59 -5.79
CA VAL A 32 -5.92 2.34 -6.70
C VAL A 32 -4.46 1.95 -6.47
N HIS A 33 -4.01 1.88 -5.21
CA HIS A 33 -2.67 1.42 -4.88
C HIS A 33 -2.43 -0.02 -5.33
N ASN A 34 -3.40 -0.91 -5.08
CA ASN A 34 -3.33 -2.29 -5.56
C ASN A 34 -3.22 -2.35 -7.10
N GLY A 35 -4.03 -1.58 -7.84
CA GLY A 35 -3.93 -1.52 -9.30
C GLY A 35 -2.56 -1.02 -9.80
N ARG A 36 -1.89 -0.13 -9.06
CA ARG A 36 -0.51 0.28 -9.36
C ARG A 36 0.51 -0.81 -9.01
N SER A 37 0.29 -1.56 -7.94
CA SER A 37 1.10 -2.71 -7.57
C SER A 37 0.97 -3.86 -8.60
N GLU A 38 -0.23 -4.14 -9.09
CA GLU A 38 -0.46 -5.11 -10.18
C GLU A 38 0.28 -4.69 -11.45
N LEU A 39 0.17 -3.41 -11.85
CA LEU A 39 0.93 -2.87 -12.99
C LEU A 39 2.44 -2.97 -12.77
N ALA A 40 2.91 -2.75 -11.54
CA ALA A 40 4.32 -2.92 -11.18
C ALA A 40 4.77 -4.38 -11.29
N ALA A 41 3.91 -5.34 -10.96
CA ALA A 41 4.19 -6.77 -11.18
C ALA A 41 4.26 -7.11 -12.67
N GLU A 42 3.31 -6.63 -13.49
CA GLU A 42 3.32 -6.81 -14.95
C GLU A 42 4.58 -6.24 -15.61
N ARG A 43 5.09 -5.12 -15.10
CA ARG A 43 6.34 -4.47 -15.55
C ARG A 43 7.59 -5.08 -14.94
N GLY A 44 7.45 -6.06 -14.06
CA GLY A 44 8.56 -6.71 -13.38
C GLY A 44 9.32 -5.78 -12.44
N PHE A 45 8.68 -4.78 -11.84
CA PHE A 45 9.21 -3.96 -10.74
C PHE A 45 9.08 -4.65 -9.38
N ILE A 46 8.04 -5.48 -9.23
CA ILE A 46 7.86 -6.44 -8.14
C ILE A 46 7.53 -7.82 -8.76
N GLN A 47 7.49 -8.88 -7.96
CA GLN A 47 7.12 -10.21 -8.48
C GLN A 47 5.59 -10.40 -8.57
N GLN A 48 4.87 -10.01 -7.52
CA GLN A 48 3.41 -10.12 -7.45
C GLN A 48 2.88 -9.27 -6.30
N VAL A 49 1.58 -8.98 -6.35
CA VAL A 49 0.79 -8.47 -5.24
C VAL A 49 -0.45 -9.35 -5.07
N ARG A 50 -0.95 -9.46 -3.84
CA ARG A 50 -2.17 -10.22 -3.53
C ARG A 50 -2.97 -9.50 -2.46
N ILE A 51 -4.23 -9.18 -2.76
CA ILE A 51 -5.17 -8.71 -1.75
C ILE A 51 -5.49 -9.85 -0.78
N LEU A 52 -5.28 -9.60 0.51
CA LEU A 52 -5.60 -10.53 1.60
C LEU A 52 -6.94 -10.21 2.27
N LYS A 53 -7.31 -8.94 2.33
CA LYS A 53 -8.56 -8.48 2.92
C LYS A 53 -9.09 -7.24 2.20
N LEU A 54 -10.39 -7.24 1.91
CA LEU A 54 -11.13 -6.10 1.37
C LEU A 54 -12.02 -5.50 2.46
N ASN A 55 -12.32 -4.21 2.33
CA ASN A 55 -13.23 -3.46 3.17
C ASN A 55 -12.89 -3.59 4.67
N ILE A 56 -11.62 -3.42 5.03
CA ILE A 56 -11.21 -3.44 6.44
C ILE A 56 -11.92 -2.30 7.19
N PRO A 57 -12.24 -2.49 8.49
CA PRO A 57 -12.81 -1.40 9.28
C PRO A 57 -11.86 -0.19 9.27
N HIS A 58 -12.42 0.99 9.08
CA HIS A 58 -11.69 2.25 9.11
C HIS A 58 -11.37 2.65 10.57
N SER A 59 -10.52 1.83 11.22
CA SER A 59 -10.17 1.94 12.64
C SER A 59 -9.28 3.15 12.91
N GLN A 60 -9.09 3.51 14.18
CA GLN A 60 -8.19 4.60 14.56
C GLN A 60 -6.75 4.35 14.08
N ASN A 61 -6.31 3.10 14.01
CA ASN A 61 -4.98 2.77 13.49
C ASN A 61 -4.91 2.93 11.97
N VAL A 62 -5.96 2.53 11.24
CA VAL A 62 -6.07 2.78 9.79
C VAL A 62 -6.06 4.28 9.50
N ILE A 63 -6.83 5.09 10.22
CA ILE A 63 -6.88 6.56 10.04
C ILE A 63 -5.50 7.19 10.24
N LYS A 64 -4.76 6.79 11.27
CA LYS A 64 -3.41 7.32 11.54
C LYS A 64 -2.44 6.98 10.41
N TYR A 65 -2.44 5.73 9.97
CA TYR A 65 -1.58 5.28 8.88
C TYR A 65 -1.97 5.95 7.56
N GLU A 66 -3.26 6.06 7.28
CA GLU A 66 -3.80 6.77 6.12
C GLU A 66 -3.36 8.24 6.07
N ASN A 67 -3.43 8.96 7.18
CA ASN A 67 -3.00 10.35 7.23
C ASN A 67 -1.50 10.45 6.91
N TYR A 68 -0.68 9.59 7.48
CA TYR A 68 0.75 9.53 7.17
C TYR A 68 0.98 9.30 5.67
N ILE A 69 0.32 8.30 5.09
CA ILE A 69 0.45 7.98 3.66
C ILE A 69 0.01 9.16 2.77
N ASN A 70 -1.10 9.81 3.10
CA ASN A 70 -1.61 10.96 2.36
C ASN A 70 -0.74 12.22 2.51
N GLU A 71 0.02 12.37 3.59
CA GLU A 71 0.94 13.49 3.75
C GLU A 71 2.23 13.29 2.94
N HIS A 72 2.72 12.04 2.86
CA HIS A 72 4.07 11.73 2.38
C HIS A 72 4.11 11.24 0.93
N TYR A 73 3.03 10.62 0.43
CA TYR A 73 3.03 9.98 -0.88
C TYR A 73 1.98 10.54 -1.83
N TYR A 74 2.10 10.13 -3.09
CA TYR A 74 1.15 10.37 -4.15
C TYR A 74 0.84 9.05 -4.86
N VAL A 75 -0.29 9.01 -5.57
CA VAL A 75 -0.59 7.90 -6.47
C VAL A 75 0.44 7.90 -7.59
N GLN A 76 1.15 6.77 -7.75
CA GLN A 76 2.08 6.61 -8.87
C GLN A 76 1.33 6.70 -10.22
N PRO A 77 1.91 7.37 -11.22
CA PRO A 77 1.31 7.47 -12.55
C PRO A 77 1.34 6.12 -13.27
N GLU A 78 0.48 5.96 -14.28
CA GLU A 78 0.56 4.76 -15.15
C GLU A 78 1.87 4.69 -15.92
N ALA A 79 2.51 5.82 -16.16
CA ALA A 79 3.82 5.90 -16.79
C ALA A 79 5.00 5.61 -15.84
N MET A 80 4.76 5.03 -14.66
CA MET A 80 5.81 4.67 -13.68
C MET A 80 7.00 3.91 -14.32
N ASP A 81 8.22 4.28 -13.95
CA ASP A 81 9.49 3.64 -14.36
C ASP A 81 10.17 2.84 -13.23
N HIS A 82 9.61 2.94 -12.02
CA HIS A 82 9.94 2.15 -10.84
C HIS A 82 8.67 1.97 -9.99
N PHE A 83 8.73 1.07 -9.02
CA PHE A 83 7.72 0.95 -7.99
C PHE A 83 8.24 1.61 -6.71
N GLU A 84 7.57 2.66 -6.25
CA GLU A 84 7.82 3.31 -4.97
C GLU A 84 7.10 2.52 -3.86
N GLU A 85 7.85 1.79 -3.06
CA GLU A 85 7.35 1.23 -1.80
C GLU A 85 7.18 2.35 -0.78
N TRP A 86 6.07 2.38 -0.05
CA TRP A 86 5.90 3.34 1.04
C TRP A 86 6.83 2.99 2.20
N GLU A 87 7.85 3.80 2.41
CA GLU A 87 8.73 3.71 3.57
C GLU A 87 7.95 3.96 4.87
N LYS A 88 8.25 3.15 5.88
CA LYS A 88 7.57 3.16 7.18
C LYS A 88 8.60 3.40 8.28
N PRO A 89 8.59 4.55 8.97
CA PRO A 89 9.30 4.66 10.23
C PRO A 89 8.72 3.67 11.25
N ALA A 90 9.46 3.38 12.33
CA ALA A 90 9.10 2.36 13.31
C ALA A 90 7.65 2.48 13.82
N GLU A 91 7.19 3.71 14.10
CA GLU A 91 5.82 3.97 14.54
C GLU A 91 4.76 3.54 13.51
N MET A 92 5.02 3.74 12.22
CA MET A 92 4.10 3.32 11.16
C MET A 92 4.14 1.81 10.94
N ALA A 93 5.31 1.19 11.10
CA ALA A 93 5.43 -0.26 11.07
C ALA A 93 4.64 -0.92 12.22
N ASP A 94 4.67 -0.33 13.42
CA ASP A 94 3.87 -0.78 14.57
C ASP A 94 2.36 -0.62 14.30
N LEU A 95 1.94 0.48 13.64
CA LEU A 95 0.55 0.66 13.23
C LEU A 95 0.10 -0.39 12.22
N VAL A 96 0.92 -0.67 11.19
CA VAL A 96 0.62 -1.74 10.22
C VAL A 96 0.45 -3.08 10.94
N ALA A 97 1.38 -3.43 11.84
CA ALA A 97 1.28 -4.66 12.63
C ALA A 97 0.00 -4.73 13.50
N ALA A 98 -0.42 -3.60 14.09
CA ALA A 98 -1.66 -3.52 14.84
C ALA A 98 -2.90 -3.73 13.94
N ILE A 99 -2.93 -3.12 12.76
CA ILE A 99 -4.03 -3.26 11.78
C ILE A 99 -4.14 -4.72 11.31
N LEU A 100 -3.01 -5.36 11.02
CA LEU A 100 -2.97 -6.78 10.65
C LEU A 100 -3.59 -7.66 11.74
N LYS A 101 -3.19 -7.44 13.00
CA LYS A 101 -3.74 -8.15 14.16
C LYS A 101 -5.24 -7.91 14.34
N GLU A 102 -5.72 -6.67 14.21
CA GLU A 102 -7.15 -6.32 14.28
C GLU A 102 -7.99 -7.05 13.22
N ASN A 103 -7.39 -7.31 12.05
CA ASN A 103 -8.07 -7.91 10.90
C ASN A 103 -7.84 -9.43 10.78
N HIS A 104 -7.11 -10.04 11.71
CA HIS A 104 -6.72 -11.46 11.69
C HIS A 104 -5.97 -11.85 10.41
N VAL A 105 -5.05 -10.99 9.96
CA VAL A 105 -4.15 -11.25 8.83
C VAL A 105 -2.72 -11.38 9.38
N GLY A 106 -2.04 -12.48 9.04
CA GLY A 106 -0.72 -12.83 9.59
C GLY A 106 -0.79 -13.96 10.60
#